data_AF-A0A7C9NVW3-F1
#
_entry.id   AF-A0A7C9NVW3-F1
#
_cell.length_a   1.000
_cell.length_b   1.000
_cell.length_c   1.000
_cell.angle_alpha   90.00
_cell.angle_beta   90.00
_cell.angle_gamma   90.00
#
_symmetry.space_group_name_H-M   'P 1'
#
loop_
_entity.id
_entity.type
_entity.pdbx_description
1 polymer ?
#
loop_
_entity_poly.entity_id
_entity_poly.type
_entity_poly.pdbx_seq_one_letter_code
_entity_poly.pdbx_strand_id
1 'polypeptide(L)' 'METEEARAPWPVPTEWPLYVPVERAAQIAGVSYEYMRAACDRRDGEAIPHIDMGKRKKLVRVSAIPAYMAAAEAR' A
#
# COMPACT_ATOMS: atom_id res chain seq x y z
N MET A 1 27.36 3.79 16.96
CA MET A 1 26.71 3.25 15.76
C MET A 1 25.23 3.58 15.89
N GLU A 2 24.83 4.69 15.29
CA GLU A 2 23.42 5.07 15.18
C GLU A 2 22.82 4.16 14.12
N THR A 3 22.18 3.08 14.55
CA THR A 3 21.45 2.17 13.66
C THR A 3 20.25 2.91 13.11
N GLU A 4 20.37 3.28 11.83
CA GLU A 4 19.30 3.33 10.85
C GLU A 4 18.02 3.99 11.37
N GLU A 5 17.98 5.32 11.24
CA GLU A 5 16.75 6.11 11.26
C GLU A 5 15.88 5.61 10.10
N ALA A 6 15.16 4.53 10.36
CA ALA A 6 14.32 3.85 9.41
C ALA A 6 13.28 4.87 8.93
N ARG A 7 13.48 5.35 7.68
CA ARG A 7 12.54 6.13 6.86
C ARG A 7 11.22 6.31 7.58
N ALA A 8 11.02 7.46 8.22
CA ALA A 8 9.74 7.76 8.85
C ALA A 8 8.64 7.44 7.82
N PRO A 9 7.80 6.41 8.06
CA PRO A 9 6.74 6.11 7.12
C PRO A 9 5.90 7.38 7.04
N TRP A 10 5.52 7.77 5.82
CA TRP A 10 4.58 8.88 5.60
C TRP A 10 3.52 8.85 6.71
N PRO A 11 3.29 9.96 7.43
CA PRO A 11 2.35 9.93 8.54
C PRO A 11 0.98 9.60 7.95
N VAL A 12 0.55 8.35 8.13
CA VAL A 12 -0.82 7.97 7.84
C VAL A 12 -1.65 8.63 8.92
N PRO A 13 -2.56 9.55 8.54
CA PRO A 13 -3.40 10.21 9.54
C PRO A 13 -4.16 9.16 10.36
N THR A 14 -4.21 9.33 11.68
CA THR A 14 -4.83 8.35 12.58
C THR A 14 -6.34 8.23 12.38
N GLU A 15 -6.97 9.24 11.76
CA GLU A 15 -8.37 9.17 11.34
C GLU A 15 -8.62 8.28 10.11
N TRP A 16 -7.58 7.81 9.42
CA TRP A 16 -7.76 6.93 8.26
C TRP A 16 -8.02 5.48 8.69
N PRO A 17 -8.93 4.76 8.02
CA PRO A 17 -9.14 3.35 8.27
C PRO A 17 -7.85 2.54 8.08
N LEU A 18 -7.65 1.50 8.89
CA LEU A 18 -6.46 0.63 8.79
C LEU A 18 -6.36 -0.05 7.40
N TYR A 19 -7.50 -0.40 6.84
CA TYR A 19 -7.62 -0.93 5.48
C TYR A 19 -8.68 -0.17 4.71
N VAL A 20 -8.42 0.04 3.42
CA VAL A 20 -9.35 0.72 2.51
C VAL A 20 -9.51 -0.07 1.21
N PRO A 21 -10.63 0.09 0.48
CA PRO A 21 -10.78 -0.48 -0.85
C PRO A 21 -9.66 -0.03 -1.81
N VAL A 22 -9.34 -0.87 -2.81
CA VAL A 22 -8.31 -0.60 -3.84
C VAL A 22 -8.45 0.80 -4.45
N GLU A 23 -9.68 1.23 -4.75
CA GLU A 23 -9.96 2.58 -5.29
C GLU A 23 -9.50 3.70 -4.35
N ARG A 24 -9.82 3.59 -3.05
CA ARG A 24 -9.39 4.59 -2.07
C ARG A 24 -7.89 4.54 -1.82
N ALA A 25 -7.29 3.36 -1.85
CA ALA A 25 -5.83 3.22 -1.76
C ALA A 25 -5.13 3.89 -2.95
N ALA A 26 -5.67 3.73 -4.17
CA ALA A 26 -5.15 4.39 -5.36
C ALA A 26 -5.21 5.93 -5.25
N GLN A 27 -6.33 6.46 -4.74
CA GLN A 27 -6.48 7.90 -4.45
C GLN A 27 -5.46 8.40 -3.42
N ILE A 28 -5.24 7.65 -2.34
CA ILE A 28 -4.24 7.99 -1.31
C ILE A 28 -2.84 8.02 -1.91
N ALA A 29 -2.52 7.06 -2.76
CA ALA A 29 -1.21 6.95 -3.41
C ALA A 29 -1.01 7.91 -4.60
N GLY A 30 -2.07 8.54 -5.10
CA GLY A 30 -2.00 9.36 -6.32
C GLY A 30 -1.74 8.57 -7.60
N VAL A 31 -2.17 7.30 -7.67
CA VAL A 31 -1.98 6.40 -8.84
C VAL A 31 -3.31 5.93 -9.40
N SER A 32 -3.29 5.28 -10.57
CA SER A 32 -4.50 4.71 -11.16
C SER A 32 -5.03 3.50 -10.37
N TYR A 33 -6.33 3.25 -10.49
CA TYR A 33 -6.97 2.06 -9.91
C TYR A 33 -6.33 0.78 -10.44
N GLU A 34 -6.05 0.71 -11.74
CA GLU A 34 -5.46 -0.43 -12.42
C GLU A 34 -4.07 -0.74 -11.87
N TYR A 35 -3.27 0.30 -11.61
CA TYR A 35 -1.95 0.14 -11.00
C TYR A 35 -2.06 -0.46 -9.60
N MET A 36 -2.92 0.11 -8.75
CA MET A 36 -3.10 -0.40 -7.38
C MET A 36 -3.71 -1.81 -7.39
N ARG A 37 -4.63 -2.09 -8.31
CA ARG A 37 -5.22 -3.43 -8.48
C ARG A 37 -4.15 -4.45 -8.86
N ALA A 38 -3.27 -4.10 -9.79
CA ALA A 38 -2.14 -4.94 -10.21
C ALA A 38 -1.11 -5.10 -9.08
N ALA A 39 -0.86 -4.07 -8.28
CA ALA A 39 -0.01 -4.14 -7.09
C ALA A 39 -0.51 -5.18 -6.08
N CYS A 40 -1.82 -5.38 -5.96
CA CYS A 40 -2.40 -6.43 -5.13
C CYS A 40 -2.35 -7.84 -5.77
N ASP A 41 -2.14 -7.95 -7.08
CA ASP A 41 -2.12 -9.23 -7.82
C ASP A 41 -0.70 -9.72 -8.15
N ARG A 42 0.34 -9.01 -7.71
CA ARG A 42 1.73 -9.47 -7.83
C ARG A 42 1.95 -10.75 -7.03
N ARG A 43 3.06 -11.45 -7.32
CA ARG A 43 3.44 -12.66 -6.58
C ARG A 43 3.63 -12.35 -5.09
N ASP A 44 3.45 -13.38 -4.27
CA ASP A 44 3.69 -13.30 -2.83
C ASP A 44 5.09 -12.75 -2.53
N GLY A 45 5.16 -11.75 -1.64
CA GLY A 45 6.37 -11.00 -1.33
C GLY A 45 6.58 -9.71 -2.14
N GLU A 46 5.92 -9.56 -3.30
CA GLU A 46 5.93 -8.34 -4.10
C GLU A 46 4.59 -7.60 -4.12
N ALA A 47 3.53 -8.25 -3.63
CA ALA A 47 2.22 -7.64 -3.50
C ALA A 47 2.21 -6.61 -2.37
N ILE A 48 1.49 -5.51 -2.57
CA ILE A 48 1.20 -4.58 -1.48
C ILE A 48 0.39 -5.32 -0.40
N PRO A 49 0.70 -5.16 0.91
CA PRO A 49 -0.09 -5.75 1.98
C PRO A 49 -1.58 -5.45 1.87
N HIS A 50 -2.38 -6.51 1.71
CA HIS A 50 -3.83 -6.43 1.55
C HIS A 50 -4.52 -7.65 2.17
N ILE A 51 -5.85 -7.56 2.31
CA ILE A 51 -6.74 -8.65 2.70
C ILE A 51 -7.70 -8.93 1.54
N ASP A 52 -7.86 -10.20 1.19
CA ASP A 52 -8.91 -10.64 0.27
C ASP A 52 -10.26 -10.72 1.00
N MET A 53 -11.24 -9.95 0.50
CA MET A 53 -12.63 -9.96 0.95
C MET A 53 -13.49 -10.69 -0.07
N GLY A 54 -13.30 -12.00 -0.14
CA GLY A 54 -13.94 -12.87 -1.12
C GLY A 54 -13.31 -12.76 -2.52
N LYS A 55 -14.03 -13.21 -3.56
CA LYS A 55 -13.45 -13.45 -4.89
C LYS A 55 -12.97 -12.20 -5.66
N ARG A 56 -13.48 -11.01 -5.33
CA ARG A 56 -13.29 -9.81 -6.17
C ARG A 56 -12.94 -8.53 -5.41
N LYS A 57 -13.07 -8.51 -4.08
CA LYS A 57 -12.79 -7.32 -3.29
C LYS A 57 -11.50 -7.52 -2.53
N LYS A 58 -10.65 -6.49 -2.55
CA LYS A 58 -9.41 -6.43 -1.79
C LYS A 58 -9.39 -5.17 -0.96
N LEU A 59 -8.87 -5.27 0.25
CA LEU A 59 -8.67 -4.13 1.15
C LEU A 59 -7.17 -3.95 1.37
N VAL A 60 -6.64 -2.79 1.00
CA VAL A 60 -5.21 -2.46 1.08
C VAL A 60 -4.90 -1.86 2.43
N ARG A 61 -3.80 -2.30 3.08
CA ARG A 61 -3.33 -1.71 4.33
C ARG A 61 -2.77 -0.32 4.06
N VAL A 62 -3.36 0.70 4.68
CA VAL A 62 -3.02 2.10 4.40
C VAL A 62 -1.57 2.41 4.78
N SER A 63 -1.10 1.92 5.93
CA SER A 63 0.28 2.11 6.40
C SER A 63 1.35 1.46 5.51
N ALA A 64 0.98 0.54 4.61
CA ALA A 64 1.92 -0.09 3.71
C ALA A 64 2.09 0.68 2.38
N ILE A 65 1.16 1.56 2.03
CA ILE A 65 1.18 2.32 0.77
C ILE A 65 2.51 3.08 0.60
N PRO A 66 3.00 3.85 1.58
CA PRO A 66 4.20 4.67 1.38
C PRO A 66 5.46 3.85 1.12
N ALA A 67 5.69 2.82 1.94
CA ALA A 67 6.86 1.96 1.81
C ALA A 67 6.83 1.19 0.48
N TYR A 68 5.63 0.77 0.05
CA TYR A 68 5.44 0.11 -1.23
C TYR A 68 5.78 1.02 -2.41
N MET A 69 5.24 2.24 -2.44
CA MET A 69 5.49 3.20 -3.53
C MET A 69 6.96 3.57 -3.61
N ALA A 70 7.61 3.83 -2.48
CA ALA A 70 9.04 4.11 -2.43
C ALA A 70 9.90 2.94 -2.95
N ALA A 71 9.49 1.69 -2.73
CA ALA A 71 10.17 0.52 -3.27
C ALA A 71 9.89 0.31 -4.77
N ALA A 72 8.70 0.70 -5.24
CA ALA A 72 8.34 0.62 -6.65
C ALA A 72 9.08 1.65 -7.52
N GLU A 73 9.37 2.84 -7.00
CA GLU A 73 10.15 3.87 -7.69
C GLU A 73 11.66 3.54 -7.79
N ALA A 74 12.18 2.75 -6.85
CA ALA A 74 13.59 2.36 -6.83
C ALA A 74 13.95 1.22 -7.81
N ARG A 75 12.96 0.69 -8.54
CA ARG A 75 13.10 -0.40 -9.52
C ARG A 75 13.05 0.15 -10.93
#